data_AF-A0A6N0KTK9-F1
#
_entry.id   AF-A0A6N0KTK9-F1
#
_cell.length_a   1.000
_cell.length_b   1.000
_cell.length_c   1.000
_cell.angle_alpha   90.00
_cell.angle_beta   90.00
_cell.angle_gamma   90.00
#
_symmetry.space_group_name_H-M   'P 1'
#
loop_
_entity.id
_entity.type
_entity.pdbx_description
1 polymer ?
#
loop_
_entity_poly.entity_id
_entity_poly.type
_entity_poly.pdbx_seq_one_letter_code
_entity_poly.pdbx_strand_id
1 'polypeptide(L)'
;MHPPKILLWLLPLVCAFSLGAIADTAVDPSQALHLLSYLAADYPPTVADGKIVDPSEYQEQVEFVGNLQALVLTLPMRPERAELERGVASLRQAIEQRLPGRDVALQARNLEARVADIYQVVQTPAITPDPSRAAPIYAQQCAICHGDAGKGDGPAGIGLEPPPANLTDRQRLDHLSLYDLRNVIGLGVAGTDMTAFADQLDERQRWDLASYVAGLSAGSAQPDKAHAYPLATLATQTPAEVAEHDGEAAAESFRALRAHPPLEQRGPGQLIDYTAATLDKSFAVYREGDRDQAYDLSVAAYLEGFELVESSLDNVDADLRRSTEKQLMAYRQALRDGLPETQVAQQLELAKGKLAEAAKQLGGDSLSFSISFVSALLILLREGVEAILVLAAILAFLRNTGQESAVRGVHVGWGLAFVAGFATWALAAYVIDIGGAQRELMEGFTSLFACVMVLWLGVWMHDRRHAAAWQDYIRSSLVGGGGRFGFAVLAFFSVYRELFEVILFYETLWLQAGPAGHNAVIGGAATAVVLLIGLAWVILRGSAKLPLGLFFSINAALLCALSAVFAGHGVIALQEAGVIGTRPVPFFDFDWLGIKADAYSLSAQAMALVAIALLYGRSRIVERRRAAANAAD
;
A
#
# COMPACT_ATOMS: atom_id res chain seq x y z
N MET A 1 -2.24 18.10 73.48
CA MET A 1 -3.00 18.05 72.21
C MET A 1 -2.66 16.73 71.55
N HIS A 2 -3.57 15.77 71.61
CA HIS A 2 -3.41 14.42 71.06
C HIS A 2 -3.98 14.38 69.62
N PRO A 3 -3.33 13.71 68.66
CA PRO A 3 -3.94 13.45 67.37
C PRO A 3 -5.11 12.46 67.53
N PRO A 4 -6.16 12.53 66.70
CA PRO A 4 -7.37 11.75 66.90
C PRO A 4 -7.14 10.26 66.60
N LYS A 5 -7.59 9.41 67.54
CA LYS A 5 -7.52 7.94 67.55
C LYS A 5 -8.32 7.24 66.43
N ILE A 6 -8.77 7.97 65.41
CA ILE A 6 -9.65 7.47 64.35
C ILE A 6 -8.85 6.75 63.26
N LEU A 7 -7.57 7.10 63.06
CA LEU A 7 -6.74 6.47 62.01
C LEU A 7 -6.32 5.02 62.33
N LEU A 8 -6.34 4.61 63.60
CA LEU A 8 -5.92 3.25 64.00
C LEU A 8 -7.01 2.19 63.82
N TRP A 9 -8.28 2.60 63.70
CA TRP A 9 -9.42 1.67 63.56
C TRP A 9 -9.72 1.27 62.11
N LEU A 10 -9.08 1.92 61.12
CA LEU A 10 -9.23 1.59 59.70
C LEU A 10 -8.15 0.63 59.17
N LEU A 11 -7.06 0.44 59.91
CA LEU A 11 -5.98 -0.47 59.52
C LEU A 11 -6.40 -1.96 59.37
N PRO A 12 -7.25 -2.53 60.26
CA PRO A 12 -7.67 -3.92 60.09
C PRO A 12 -8.69 -4.10 58.96
N LEU A 13 -9.41 -3.04 58.57
CA LEU A 13 -10.38 -3.11 57.47
C LEU A 13 -9.67 -3.12 56.11
N VAL A 14 -8.56 -2.38 55.96
CA VAL A 14 -7.75 -2.39 54.73
C VAL A 14 -6.98 -3.71 54.59
N CYS A 15 -6.51 -4.31 55.68
CA CYS A 15 -5.89 -5.64 55.64
C CYS A 15 -6.89 -6.77 55.36
N ALA A 16 -8.16 -6.65 55.77
CA ALA A 16 -9.19 -7.66 55.50
C ALA A 16 -9.66 -7.68 54.03
N PHE A 17 -9.55 -6.57 53.31
CA PHE A 17 -9.80 -6.50 51.86
C PHE A 17 -8.55 -6.80 51.01
N SER A 18 -7.43 -7.16 51.63
CA SER A 18 -6.17 -7.53 50.95
C SER A 18 -6.02 -9.05 50.75
N LEU A 19 -7.05 -9.85 51.02
CA LEU A 19 -7.16 -11.20 50.45
C LEU A 19 -7.69 -11.09 49.02
N GLY A 20 -6.93 -10.39 48.18
CA GLY A 20 -7.04 -10.54 46.75
C GLY A 20 -6.74 -12.01 46.44
N ALA A 21 -7.64 -12.66 45.72
CA ALA A 21 -7.46 -13.99 45.21
C ALA A 21 -6.04 -14.12 44.63
N ILE A 22 -5.23 -14.98 45.25
CA ILE A 22 -4.18 -15.67 44.51
C ILE A 22 -4.99 -16.57 43.58
N ALA A 23 -5.36 -16.04 42.41
CA ALA A 23 -5.65 -16.92 41.30
C ALA A 23 -4.39 -17.75 41.13
N ASP A 24 -4.51 -19.08 41.27
CA ASP A 24 -3.50 -19.98 40.76
C ASP A 24 -3.13 -19.45 39.38
N THR A 25 -1.85 -19.13 39.15
CA THR A 25 -1.37 -18.79 37.82
C THR A 25 -1.65 -20.01 36.96
N ALA A 26 -2.80 -20.00 36.28
CA ALA A 26 -3.19 -21.08 35.40
C ALA A 26 -2.05 -21.22 34.39
N VAL A 27 -1.40 -22.38 34.41
CA VAL A 27 -0.29 -22.66 33.53
C VAL A 27 -0.78 -22.54 32.09
N ASP A 28 -0.16 -21.66 31.33
CA ASP A 28 -0.52 -21.38 29.95
C ASP A 28 -0.22 -22.62 29.08
N PRO A 29 -1.24 -23.23 28.43
CA PRO A 29 -1.03 -24.35 27.51
C PRO A 29 -0.04 -24.05 26.38
N SER A 30 0.20 -22.78 26.04
CA SER A 30 1.20 -22.38 25.04
C SER A 30 2.63 -22.83 25.39
N GLN A 31 2.96 -22.94 26.68
CA GLN A 31 4.25 -23.48 27.14
C GLN A 31 4.42 -24.96 26.78
N ALA A 32 3.33 -25.75 26.81
CA ALA A 32 3.37 -27.15 26.41
C ALA A 32 3.58 -27.28 24.90
N LEU A 33 2.90 -26.45 24.11
CA LEU A 33 3.09 -26.38 22.66
C LEU A 33 4.55 -26.01 22.31
N HIS A 34 5.12 -25.04 23.03
CA HIS A 34 6.51 -24.61 22.85
C HIS A 34 7.53 -25.73 23.14
N LEU A 35 7.38 -26.48 24.23
CA LEU A 35 8.26 -27.62 24.51
C LEU A 35 8.12 -28.73 23.47
N LEU A 36 6.89 -28.99 22.99
CA LEU A 36 6.62 -29.98 21.95
C LEU A 36 7.27 -29.60 20.61
N SER A 37 7.25 -28.31 20.23
CA SER A 37 7.89 -27.87 18.99
C SER A 37 9.41 -27.92 19.05
N TYR A 38 10.02 -27.64 20.21
CA TYR A 38 11.45 -27.88 20.46
C TYR A 38 11.82 -29.35 20.28
N LEU A 39 11.08 -30.26 20.93
CA LEU A 39 11.29 -31.70 20.79
C LEU A 39 11.15 -32.17 19.34
N ALA A 40 10.23 -31.57 18.57
CA ALA A 40 10.03 -31.90 17.17
C ALA A 40 11.15 -31.40 16.25
N ALA A 41 11.69 -30.20 16.51
CA ALA A 41 12.71 -29.57 15.67
C ALA A 41 14.14 -30.03 15.97
N ASP A 42 14.48 -30.21 17.25
CA ASP A 42 15.87 -30.37 17.69
C ASP A 42 16.25 -31.83 17.98
N TYR A 43 15.28 -32.74 18.18
CA TYR A 43 15.57 -34.18 18.34
C TYR A 43 16.08 -34.86 17.05
N PRO A 44 15.52 -34.63 15.84
CA PRO A 44 15.97 -35.30 14.62
C PRO A 44 17.48 -35.17 14.30
N PRO A 45 18.13 -34.01 14.43
CA PRO A 45 19.59 -33.92 14.23
C PRO A 45 20.41 -34.54 15.39
N THR A 46 19.80 -34.71 16.56
CA THR A 46 20.46 -35.19 17.78
C THR A 46 20.67 -36.71 17.81
N VAL A 47 19.78 -37.47 17.16
CA VAL A 47 19.84 -38.94 17.11
C VAL A 47 19.74 -39.43 15.66
N ALA A 48 20.79 -40.11 15.19
CA ALA A 48 20.86 -40.73 13.88
C ALA A 48 21.08 -42.25 14.01
N ASP A 49 20.22 -43.05 13.36
CA ASP A 49 20.28 -44.52 13.37
C ASP A 49 20.38 -45.13 14.79
N GLY A 50 19.65 -44.55 15.75
CA GLY A 50 19.65 -44.98 17.17
C GLY A 50 20.92 -44.64 17.95
N LYS A 51 21.84 -43.85 17.36
CA LYS A 51 23.05 -43.33 18.01
C LYS A 51 22.89 -41.86 18.32
N ILE A 52 23.38 -41.47 19.50
CA ILE A 52 23.44 -40.08 19.93
C ILE A 52 24.58 -39.41 19.15
N VAL A 53 24.23 -38.41 18.34
CA VAL A 53 25.18 -37.61 17.54
C VAL A 53 25.70 -36.45 18.37
N ASP A 54 24.82 -35.79 19.12
CA ASP A 54 25.14 -34.71 20.05
C ASP A 54 24.68 -35.06 21.49
N PRO A 55 25.62 -35.39 22.40
CA PRO A 55 25.28 -35.78 23.76
C PRO A 55 24.66 -34.67 24.61
N SER A 56 25.07 -33.41 24.39
CA SER A 56 24.55 -32.24 25.11
C SER A 56 23.08 -32.01 24.73
N GLU A 57 22.81 -31.92 23.43
CA GLU A 57 21.46 -31.73 22.90
C GLU A 57 20.55 -32.89 23.32
N TYR A 58 21.04 -34.13 23.30
CA TYR A 58 20.22 -35.28 23.73
C TYR A 58 19.83 -35.19 25.20
N GLN A 59 20.72 -34.71 26.06
CA GLN A 59 20.39 -34.51 27.47
C GLN A 59 19.32 -33.43 27.64
N GLU A 60 19.42 -32.33 26.88
CA GLU A 60 18.42 -31.27 26.87
C GLU A 60 17.04 -31.77 26.42
N GLN A 61 16.97 -32.59 25.36
CA GLN A 61 15.70 -33.21 24.93
C GLN A 61 15.06 -34.09 26.03
N VAL A 62 15.87 -34.80 26.81
CA VAL A 62 15.39 -35.60 27.95
C VAL A 62 14.87 -34.72 29.08
N GLU A 63 15.51 -33.59 29.34
CA GLU A 63 15.05 -32.60 30.34
C GLU A 63 13.75 -31.93 29.89
N PHE A 64 13.64 -31.53 28.61
CA PHE A 64 12.43 -30.93 28.05
C PHE A 64 11.21 -31.84 28.10
N VAL A 65 11.34 -33.11 27.74
CA VAL A 65 10.20 -34.04 27.84
C VAL A 65 9.81 -34.29 29.31
N GLY A 66 10.76 -34.23 30.25
CA GLY A 66 10.49 -34.26 31.68
C GLY A 66 9.71 -33.04 32.17
N ASN A 67 10.11 -31.84 31.73
CA ASN A 67 9.42 -30.59 32.02
C ASN A 67 8.01 -30.58 31.43
N LEU A 68 7.84 -31.06 30.19
CA LEU A 68 6.55 -31.22 29.54
C LEU A 68 5.63 -32.15 30.35
N GLN A 69 6.16 -33.27 30.85
CA GLN A 69 5.40 -34.21 31.68
C GLN A 69 4.89 -33.55 32.97
N ALA A 70 5.74 -32.75 33.64
CA ALA A 70 5.33 -31.99 34.82
C ALA A 70 4.28 -30.92 34.47
N LEU A 71 4.48 -30.22 33.35
CA LEU A 71 3.59 -29.15 32.88
C LEU A 71 2.19 -29.67 32.58
N VAL A 72 2.06 -30.79 31.87
CA VAL A 72 0.75 -31.38 31.52
C VAL A 72 -0.08 -31.72 32.76
N LEU A 73 0.55 -32.10 33.87
CA LEU A 73 -0.15 -32.38 35.14
C LEU A 73 -0.73 -31.12 35.79
N THR A 74 -0.13 -29.96 35.51
CA THR A 74 -0.56 -28.66 36.03
C THR A 74 -1.60 -27.95 35.15
N LEU A 75 -1.83 -28.44 33.93
CA LEU A 75 -2.85 -27.88 33.04
C LEU A 75 -4.27 -28.05 33.60
N PRO A 76 -5.19 -27.13 33.28
CA PRO A 76 -6.58 -27.19 33.73
C PRO A 76 -7.23 -28.56 33.49
N MET A 77 -7.98 -29.06 34.47
CA MET A 77 -8.62 -30.37 34.37
C MET A 77 -9.61 -30.41 33.20
N ARG A 78 -9.33 -31.26 32.20
CA ARG A 78 -10.20 -31.62 31.08
C ARG A 78 -10.32 -33.15 31.01
N PRO A 79 -11.46 -33.71 30.57
CA PRO A 79 -11.63 -35.16 30.40
C PRO A 79 -10.52 -35.81 29.56
N GLU A 80 -10.02 -35.09 28.57
CA GLU A 80 -9.02 -35.54 27.59
C GLU A 80 -7.58 -35.44 28.10
N ARG A 81 -7.32 -34.80 29.26
CA ARG A 81 -5.95 -34.62 29.79
C ARG A 81 -5.24 -35.95 30.07
N ALA A 82 -5.98 -36.98 30.49
CA ALA A 82 -5.43 -38.32 30.72
C ALA A 82 -4.91 -38.99 29.42
N GLU A 83 -5.37 -38.55 28.26
CA GLU A 83 -4.81 -38.98 26.97
C GLU A 83 -3.49 -38.27 26.68
N LEU A 84 -3.39 -36.97 26.96
CA LEU A 84 -2.15 -36.20 26.85
C LEU A 84 -1.05 -36.77 27.76
N GLU A 85 -1.39 -37.10 29.00
CA GLU A 85 -0.45 -37.72 29.95
C GLU A 85 0.14 -39.04 29.41
N ARG A 86 -0.69 -39.90 28.82
CA ARG A 86 -0.24 -41.15 28.17
C ARG A 86 0.60 -40.88 26.93
N GLY A 87 0.20 -39.90 26.12
CA GLY A 87 0.93 -39.51 24.92
C GLY A 87 2.33 -38.98 25.23
N VAL A 88 2.47 -38.10 26.23
CA VAL A 88 3.76 -37.56 26.68
C VAL A 88 4.65 -38.68 27.26
N ALA A 89 4.07 -39.63 28.00
CA ALA A 89 4.80 -40.80 28.47
C ALA A 89 5.33 -41.68 27.32
N SER A 90 4.52 -41.85 26.25
CA SER A 90 4.96 -42.55 25.03
C SER A 90 6.09 -41.80 24.31
N LEU A 91 5.98 -40.46 24.19
CA LEU A 91 7.01 -39.63 23.58
C LEU A 91 8.33 -39.73 24.34
N ARG A 92 8.28 -39.66 25.67
CA ARG A 92 9.45 -39.87 26.52
C ARG A 92 10.10 -41.23 26.29
N GLN A 93 9.30 -42.28 26.24
CA GLN A 93 9.80 -43.63 25.95
C GLN A 93 10.46 -43.71 24.56
N ALA A 94 9.90 -43.04 23.55
CA ALA A 94 10.48 -42.99 22.20
C ALA A 94 11.88 -42.33 22.20
N ILE A 95 12.04 -41.24 22.95
CA ILE A 95 13.32 -40.53 23.12
C ILE A 95 14.34 -41.40 23.88
N GLU A 96 13.93 -42.03 24.99
CA GLU A 96 14.78 -42.93 25.78
C GLU A 96 15.22 -44.17 24.98
N GLN A 97 14.36 -44.67 24.09
CA GLN A 97 14.65 -45.77 23.17
C GLN A 97 15.42 -45.35 21.93
N ARG A 98 15.67 -44.05 21.74
CA ARG A 98 16.42 -43.49 20.61
C ARG A 98 15.79 -43.86 19.27
N LEU A 99 14.45 -43.80 19.21
CA LEU A 99 13.72 -44.04 17.97
C LEU A 99 14.13 -43.03 16.88
N PRO A 100 13.91 -43.35 15.60
CA PRO A 100 14.22 -42.44 14.50
C PRO A 100 13.64 -41.05 14.71
N GLY A 101 14.44 -40.02 14.39
CA GLY A 101 14.08 -38.61 14.59
C GLY A 101 12.70 -38.23 14.05
N ARG A 102 12.38 -38.72 12.85
CA ARG A 102 11.07 -38.51 12.20
C ARG A 102 9.90 -39.01 13.03
N ASP A 103 10.02 -40.17 13.68
CA ASP A 103 8.94 -40.77 14.45
C ASP A 103 8.67 -39.99 15.74
N VAL A 104 9.74 -39.52 16.40
CA VAL A 104 9.65 -38.67 17.60
C VAL A 104 9.05 -37.31 17.25
N ALA A 105 9.50 -36.68 16.16
CA ALA A 105 8.96 -35.42 15.69
C ALA A 105 7.46 -35.53 15.36
N LEU A 106 7.04 -36.59 14.67
CA LEU A 106 5.62 -36.83 14.37
C LEU A 106 4.79 -37.04 15.65
N GLN A 107 5.30 -37.77 16.64
CA GLN A 107 4.62 -37.93 17.92
C GLN A 107 4.48 -36.59 18.67
N ALA A 108 5.52 -35.77 18.68
CA ALA A 108 5.49 -34.45 19.30
C ALA A 108 4.48 -33.51 18.62
N ARG A 109 4.44 -33.47 17.28
CA ARG A 109 3.49 -32.66 16.51
C ARG A 109 2.03 -33.11 16.69
N ASN A 110 1.79 -34.42 16.78
CA ASN A 110 0.45 -34.94 17.09
C ASN A 110 -0.02 -34.54 18.50
N LEU A 111 0.89 -34.53 19.47
CA LEU A 111 0.58 -34.06 20.82
C LEU A 111 0.33 -32.56 20.85
N GLU A 112 1.10 -31.78 20.08
CA GLU A 112 0.93 -30.34 19.96
C GLU A 112 -0.47 -29.99 19.43
N ALA A 113 -0.86 -30.59 18.30
CA ALA A 113 -2.19 -30.42 17.72
C ALA A 113 -3.30 -30.79 18.73
N ARG A 114 -3.08 -31.84 19.53
CA ARG A 114 -4.06 -32.29 20.53
C ARG A 114 -4.14 -31.36 21.74
N VAL A 115 -3.04 -30.80 22.20
CA VAL A 115 -3.03 -29.78 23.27
C VAL A 115 -3.74 -28.52 22.77
N ALA A 116 -3.45 -28.07 21.55
CA ALA A 116 -4.09 -26.90 20.96
C ALA A 116 -5.61 -27.09 20.85
N ASP A 117 -6.08 -28.27 20.44
CA ASP A 117 -7.51 -28.61 20.37
C ASP A 117 -8.18 -28.68 21.75
N ILE A 118 -7.60 -29.41 22.72
CA ILE A 118 -8.22 -29.59 24.06
C ILE A 118 -8.36 -28.26 24.81
N TYR A 119 -7.36 -27.38 24.68
CA TYR A 119 -7.32 -26.10 25.37
C TYR A 119 -7.71 -24.91 24.50
N GLN A 120 -8.13 -25.15 23.25
CA GLN A 120 -8.56 -24.13 22.29
C GLN A 120 -7.52 -23.00 22.11
N VAL A 121 -6.24 -23.38 22.00
CA VAL A 121 -5.15 -22.41 21.85
C VAL A 121 -5.19 -21.83 20.43
N VAL A 122 -5.25 -20.50 20.33
CA VAL A 122 -5.27 -19.80 19.05
C VAL A 122 -3.85 -19.73 18.49
N GLN A 123 -3.63 -20.40 17.36
CA GLN A 123 -2.32 -20.46 16.70
C GLN A 123 -2.25 -19.62 15.41
N THR A 124 -3.28 -18.84 15.12
CA THR A 124 -3.35 -17.99 13.93
C THR A 124 -3.26 -16.51 14.34
N PRO A 125 -2.44 -15.71 13.67
CA PRO A 125 -2.38 -14.28 13.95
C PRO A 125 -3.70 -13.59 13.62
N ALA A 126 -4.10 -12.62 14.45
CA ALA A 126 -5.26 -11.78 14.19
C ALA A 126 -5.04 -10.79 13.02
N ILE A 127 -3.77 -10.43 12.77
CA ILE A 127 -3.33 -9.50 11.72
C ILE A 127 -2.24 -10.20 10.92
N THR A 128 -2.34 -10.13 9.60
CA THR A 128 -1.32 -10.53 8.63
C THR A 128 0.04 -9.95 9.05
N PRO A 129 1.00 -10.83 9.39
CA PRO A 129 2.32 -10.39 9.79
C PRO A 129 3.01 -9.60 8.68
N ASP A 130 3.77 -8.58 9.07
CA ASP A 130 4.55 -7.74 8.15
C ASP A 130 6.00 -7.64 8.64
N PRO A 131 6.94 -8.29 7.95
CA PRO A 131 8.34 -8.29 8.35
C PRO A 131 8.97 -6.89 8.27
N SER A 132 8.44 -5.97 7.47
CA SER A 132 9.00 -4.61 7.36
C SER A 132 8.87 -3.82 8.67
N ARG A 133 7.79 -4.06 9.42
CA ARG A 133 7.57 -3.47 10.75
C ARG A 133 8.49 -4.05 11.81
N ALA A 134 8.85 -5.33 11.66
CA ALA A 134 9.73 -6.03 12.59
C ALA A 134 11.22 -5.78 12.37
N ALA A 135 11.64 -5.40 11.15
CA ALA A 135 13.05 -5.10 10.85
C ALA A 135 13.74 -4.17 11.87
N PRO A 136 13.17 -3.00 12.27
CA PRO A 136 13.79 -2.16 13.30
C PRO A 136 13.78 -2.80 14.69
N ILE A 137 12.78 -3.61 15.03
CA ILE A 137 12.68 -4.31 16.32
C ILE A 137 13.79 -5.36 16.41
N TYR A 138 13.96 -6.17 15.35
CA TYR A 138 15.02 -7.16 15.26
C TYR A 138 16.40 -6.54 15.43
N ALA A 139 16.67 -5.44 14.71
CA ALA A 139 17.94 -4.72 14.80
C ALA A 139 18.23 -4.19 16.21
N GLN A 140 17.20 -3.78 16.95
CA GLN A 140 17.35 -3.21 18.29
C GLN A 140 17.44 -4.26 19.40
N GLN A 141 16.72 -5.39 19.27
CA GLN A 141 16.51 -6.34 20.37
C GLN A 141 17.14 -7.72 20.12
N CYS A 142 17.27 -8.15 18.87
CA CYS A 142 17.65 -9.53 18.53
C CYS A 142 19.06 -9.62 17.92
N ALA A 143 19.44 -8.65 17.08
CA ALA A 143 20.69 -8.64 16.33
C ALA A 143 21.94 -8.59 17.24
N ILE A 144 21.80 -8.10 18.48
CA ILE A 144 22.90 -8.03 19.44
C ILE A 144 23.48 -9.42 19.79
N CYS A 145 22.64 -10.47 19.80
CA CYS A 145 23.04 -11.85 20.01
C CYS A 145 23.02 -12.66 18.70
N HIS A 146 21.99 -12.49 17.86
CA HIS A 146 21.83 -13.27 16.63
C HIS A 146 22.58 -12.71 15.41
N GLY A 147 23.13 -11.49 15.49
CA GLY A 147 23.78 -10.79 14.38
C GLY A 147 22.78 -10.14 13.41
N ASP A 148 23.22 -9.14 12.64
CA ASP A 148 22.35 -8.40 11.70
C ASP A 148 21.76 -9.30 10.60
N ALA A 149 22.49 -10.35 10.22
CA ALA A 149 22.07 -11.34 9.24
C ALA A 149 21.45 -12.60 9.87
N GLY A 150 21.29 -12.62 11.20
CA GLY A 150 20.73 -13.76 11.94
C GLY A 150 21.60 -15.01 11.97
N LYS A 151 22.92 -14.89 11.87
CA LYS A 151 23.83 -16.05 11.83
C LYS A 151 24.24 -16.59 13.20
N GLY A 152 23.78 -15.98 14.28
CA GLY A 152 24.24 -16.29 15.64
C GLY A 152 25.60 -15.69 15.99
N ASP A 153 26.06 -14.69 15.22
CA ASP A 153 27.39 -14.08 15.32
C ASP A 153 27.37 -12.66 15.93
N GLY A 154 26.32 -12.34 16.69
CA GLY A 154 26.20 -11.07 17.38
C GLY A 154 27.25 -10.90 18.48
N PRO A 155 27.73 -9.67 18.75
CA PRO A 155 28.82 -9.44 19.69
C PRO A 155 28.49 -9.85 21.13
N ALA A 156 27.22 -9.83 21.54
CA ALA A 156 26.80 -10.33 22.85
C ALA A 156 26.57 -11.85 22.90
N GLY A 157 26.55 -12.52 21.75
CA GLY A 157 26.46 -13.97 21.65
C GLY A 157 27.76 -14.70 21.97
N ILE A 158 28.89 -13.99 21.99
CA ILE A 158 30.21 -14.57 22.22
C ILE A 158 30.32 -15.04 23.68
N GLY A 159 30.46 -16.36 23.86
CA GLY A 159 30.67 -16.99 25.17
C GLY A 159 29.38 -17.39 25.90
N LEU A 160 28.21 -17.28 25.26
CA LEU A 160 26.98 -17.88 25.76
C LEU A 160 27.00 -19.40 25.51
N GLU A 161 26.49 -20.17 26.47
CA GLU A 161 26.33 -21.62 26.38
C GLU A 161 24.87 -21.98 26.69
N PRO A 162 24.09 -22.49 25.71
CA PRO A 162 24.46 -22.71 24.30
C PRO A 162 24.63 -21.40 23.51
N PRO A 163 25.38 -21.42 22.38
CA PRO A 163 25.52 -20.26 21.52
C PRO A 163 24.17 -19.86 20.88
N PRO A 164 23.96 -18.59 20.52
CA PRO A 164 22.75 -18.17 19.82
C PRO A 164 22.52 -18.93 18.53
N ALA A 165 21.29 -19.37 18.29
CA ALA A 165 20.93 -20.12 17.10
C ALA A 165 21.19 -19.33 15.80
N ASN A 166 21.67 -20.03 14.77
CA ASN A 166 21.75 -19.52 13.41
C ASN A 166 20.34 -19.56 12.77
N LEU A 167 19.71 -18.40 12.68
CA LEU A 167 18.36 -18.20 12.14
C LEU A 167 18.29 -18.33 10.61
N THR A 168 19.42 -18.50 9.93
CA THR A 168 19.48 -18.77 8.49
C THR A 168 19.53 -20.27 8.17
N ASP A 169 19.71 -21.12 9.19
CA ASP A 169 19.82 -22.57 9.01
C ASP A 169 18.46 -23.22 8.71
N ARG A 170 18.28 -23.62 7.45
CA ARG A 170 17.07 -24.30 6.98
C ARG A 170 16.86 -25.64 7.67
N GLN A 171 17.93 -26.36 8.05
CA GLN A 171 17.78 -27.68 8.65
C GLN A 171 16.95 -27.62 9.94
N ARG A 172 17.08 -26.52 10.70
CA ARG A 172 16.27 -26.28 11.90
C ARG A 172 14.98 -25.51 11.60
N LEU A 173 15.07 -24.42 10.85
CA LEU A 173 13.93 -23.52 10.61
C LEU A 173 12.80 -24.18 9.80
N ASP A 174 13.12 -25.16 8.96
CA ASP A 174 12.10 -25.92 8.22
C ASP A 174 11.28 -26.85 9.11
N HIS A 175 11.73 -27.11 10.33
CA HIS A 175 10.98 -27.85 11.33
C HIS A 175 10.21 -26.94 12.29
N LEU A 176 10.16 -25.61 12.09
CA LEU A 176 9.43 -24.68 12.95
C LEU A 176 8.29 -23.99 12.18
N SER A 177 7.10 -23.92 12.78
CA SER A 177 5.96 -23.15 12.27
C SER A 177 6.15 -21.65 12.53
N LEU A 178 5.37 -20.75 11.92
CA LEU A 178 5.43 -19.33 12.33
C LEU A 178 4.97 -19.17 13.78
N TYR A 179 3.98 -19.97 14.20
CA TYR A 179 3.53 -20.01 15.58
C TYR A 179 4.66 -20.42 16.55
N ASP A 180 5.48 -21.41 16.16
CA ASP A 180 6.65 -21.82 16.95
C ASP A 180 7.65 -20.67 17.12
N LEU A 181 7.96 -19.96 16.03
CA LEU A 181 8.84 -18.80 16.06
C LEU A 181 8.30 -17.70 16.96
N ARG A 182 6.99 -17.39 16.85
CA ARG A 182 6.30 -16.43 17.73
C ARG A 182 6.39 -16.86 19.19
N ASN A 183 6.25 -18.16 19.48
CA ASN A 183 6.37 -18.70 20.83
C ASN A 183 7.78 -18.61 21.38
N VAL A 184 8.82 -18.91 20.59
CA VAL A 184 10.22 -18.73 20.98
C VAL A 184 10.48 -17.28 21.37
N ILE A 185 9.99 -16.33 20.58
CA ILE A 185 10.13 -14.89 20.88
C ILE A 185 9.38 -14.54 22.17
N GLY A 186 8.14 -15.00 22.32
CA GLY A 186 7.29 -14.67 23.45
C GLY A 186 7.75 -15.27 24.77
N LEU A 187 8.06 -16.57 24.78
CA LEU A 187 8.31 -17.37 25.97
C LEU A 187 9.80 -17.49 26.31
N GLY A 188 10.69 -17.13 25.37
CA GLY A 188 12.12 -17.38 25.49
C GLY A 188 12.42 -18.88 25.41
N VAL A 189 13.62 -19.26 25.82
CA VAL A 189 14.08 -20.66 25.82
C VAL A 189 14.67 -20.97 27.19
N ALA A 190 13.94 -21.79 27.95
CA ALA A 190 14.30 -22.12 29.32
C ALA A 190 15.69 -22.79 29.37
N GLY A 191 16.55 -22.33 30.29
CA GLY A 191 17.91 -22.84 30.44
C GLY A 191 18.96 -22.16 29.56
N THR A 192 18.57 -21.17 28.75
CA THR A 192 19.48 -20.38 27.91
C THR A 192 19.41 -18.89 28.22
N ASP A 193 20.28 -18.09 27.62
CA ASP A 193 20.24 -16.62 27.67
C ASP A 193 19.17 -15.99 26.77
N MET A 194 18.39 -16.78 26.02
CA MET A 194 17.27 -16.30 25.22
C MET A 194 16.04 -16.05 26.12
N THR A 195 15.92 -14.82 26.61
CA THR A 195 14.82 -14.40 27.51
C THR A 195 13.47 -14.30 26.81
N ALA A 196 12.39 -14.34 27.59
CA ALA A 196 11.03 -14.07 27.13
C ALA A 196 10.82 -12.58 26.78
N PHE A 197 10.22 -12.29 25.62
CA PHE A 197 9.88 -10.92 25.20
C PHE A 197 8.40 -10.57 25.33
N ALA A 198 7.54 -11.47 25.84
CA ALA A 198 6.10 -11.20 25.97
C ALA A 198 5.76 -9.96 26.82
N ASP A 199 6.62 -9.56 27.75
CA ASP A 199 6.43 -8.35 28.57
C ASP A 199 6.82 -7.05 27.85
N GLN A 200 7.58 -7.16 26.76
CA GLN A 200 8.15 -6.02 26.02
C GLN A 200 7.52 -5.84 24.65
N LEU A 201 7.00 -6.92 24.08
CA LEU A 201 6.45 -6.99 22.74
C LEU A 201 5.00 -7.45 22.78
N ASP A 202 4.13 -6.69 22.12
CA ASP A 202 2.74 -7.08 21.96
C ASP A 202 2.59 -8.27 21.00
N GLU A 203 1.38 -8.84 20.92
CA GLU A 203 1.08 -10.00 20.08
C GLU A 203 1.47 -9.77 18.62
N ARG A 204 1.10 -8.62 18.07
CA ARG A 204 1.37 -8.25 16.69
C ARG A 204 2.86 -8.18 16.41
N GLN A 205 3.63 -7.52 17.28
CA GLN A 205 5.08 -7.39 17.12
C GLN A 205 5.77 -8.76 17.11
N ARG A 206 5.32 -9.70 17.95
CA ARG A 206 5.86 -11.06 17.97
C ARG A 206 5.56 -11.83 16.68
N TRP A 207 4.38 -11.67 16.10
CA TRP A 207 4.04 -12.24 14.80
C TRP A 207 4.82 -11.61 13.64
N ASP A 208 4.95 -10.28 13.63
CA ASP A 208 5.77 -9.56 12.65
C ASP A 208 7.23 -10.03 12.70
N LEU A 209 7.79 -10.22 13.91
CA LEU A 209 9.13 -10.77 14.10
C LEU A 209 9.23 -12.23 13.67
N ALA A 210 8.23 -13.07 13.96
CA ALA A 210 8.21 -14.45 13.49
C ALA A 210 8.28 -14.53 11.96
N SER A 211 7.52 -13.67 11.27
CA SER A 211 7.58 -13.51 9.81
C SER A 211 8.95 -13.03 9.33
N TYR A 212 9.53 -12.04 10.01
CA TYR A 212 10.87 -11.53 9.70
C TYR A 212 11.94 -12.61 9.84
N VAL A 213 11.93 -13.37 10.94
CA VAL A 213 12.86 -14.48 11.19
C VAL A 213 12.69 -15.59 10.15
N ALA A 214 11.45 -15.93 9.77
CA ALA A 214 11.19 -16.87 8.68
C ALA A 214 11.78 -16.39 7.34
N GLY A 215 11.83 -15.08 7.11
CA GLY A 215 12.48 -14.47 5.96
C GLY A 215 14.00 -14.68 5.89
N LEU A 216 14.67 -14.89 7.02
CA LEU A 216 16.12 -15.09 7.07
C LEU A 216 16.55 -16.43 6.44
N SER A 217 15.68 -17.43 6.39
CA SER A 217 15.93 -18.74 5.77
C SER A 217 15.24 -18.92 4.40
N ALA A 218 14.25 -18.07 4.06
CA ALA A 218 13.45 -18.20 2.84
C ALA A 218 14.24 -18.04 1.52
N GLY A 219 15.42 -17.40 1.54
CA GLY A 219 16.23 -17.15 0.34
C GLY A 219 15.54 -16.17 -0.63
N SER A 220 16.00 -16.10 -1.89
CA SER A 220 15.47 -15.18 -2.90
C SER A 220 14.33 -15.76 -3.75
N ALA A 221 13.67 -16.82 -3.27
CA ALA A 221 12.62 -17.51 -4.02
C ALA A 221 11.36 -16.63 -4.09
N GLN A 222 10.78 -16.51 -5.27
CA GLN A 222 9.55 -15.76 -5.47
C GLN A 222 8.36 -16.70 -5.28
N PRO A 223 7.33 -16.33 -4.50
CA PRO A 223 6.21 -17.22 -4.23
C PRO A 223 5.48 -17.56 -5.52
N ASP A 224 5.12 -18.84 -5.67
CA ASP A 224 4.27 -19.30 -6.77
C ASP A 224 2.85 -18.78 -6.56
N LYS A 225 2.40 -17.92 -7.46
CA LYS A 225 1.05 -17.33 -7.43
C LYS A 225 -0.06 -18.36 -7.56
N ALA A 226 0.23 -19.59 -8.00
CA ALA A 226 -0.76 -20.66 -8.13
C ALA A 226 -1.12 -21.32 -6.79
N HIS A 227 -0.25 -21.25 -5.77
CA HIS A 227 -0.42 -21.91 -4.48
C HIS A 227 -0.63 -20.89 -3.37
N ALA A 228 -1.88 -20.47 -3.19
CA ALA A 228 -2.27 -19.59 -2.07
C ALA A 228 -2.58 -20.45 -0.83
N TYR A 229 -1.77 -20.32 0.21
CA TYR A 229 -2.03 -20.92 1.51
C TYR A 229 -2.82 -19.95 2.40
N PRO A 230 -3.88 -20.41 3.09
CA PRO A 230 -4.54 -19.61 4.12
C PRO A 230 -3.55 -19.17 5.21
N LEU A 231 -3.76 -18.01 5.82
CA LEU A 231 -2.89 -17.50 6.89
C LEU A 231 -2.78 -18.49 8.07
N ALA A 232 -3.87 -19.18 8.40
CA ALA A 232 -3.85 -20.23 9.42
C ALA A 232 -2.87 -21.36 9.06
N THR A 233 -2.82 -21.76 7.79
CA THR A 233 -1.90 -22.79 7.30
C THR A 233 -0.46 -22.30 7.31
N LEU A 234 -0.21 -21.05 6.88
CA LEU A 234 1.11 -20.42 6.99
C LEU A 234 1.58 -20.33 8.45
N ALA A 235 0.65 -20.13 9.38
CA ALA A 235 0.94 -19.99 10.79
C ALA A 235 1.32 -21.31 11.46
N THR A 236 0.61 -22.41 11.15
CA THR A 236 0.70 -23.67 11.89
C THR A 236 1.54 -24.75 11.22
N GLN A 237 1.64 -24.78 9.89
CA GLN A 237 2.44 -25.80 9.19
C GLN A 237 3.91 -25.42 9.07
N THR A 238 4.77 -26.44 9.03
CA THR A 238 6.22 -26.31 8.83
C THR A 238 6.62 -26.51 7.36
N PRO A 239 7.72 -25.90 6.87
CA PRO A 239 8.20 -26.17 5.51
C PRO A 239 8.54 -27.64 5.27
N ALA A 240 9.02 -28.36 6.29
CA ALA A 240 9.31 -29.79 6.20
C ALA A 240 8.05 -30.63 5.95
N GLU A 241 6.93 -30.33 6.61
CA GLU A 241 5.65 -31.02 6.37
C GLU A 241 5.14 -30.76 4.95
N VAL A 242 5.25 -29.51 4.47
CA VAL A 242 4.87 -29.15 3.09
C VAL A 242 5.80 -29.85 2.08
N ALA A 243 7.10 -29.93 2.36
CA ALA A 243 8.06 -30.64 1.50
C ALA A 243 7.73 -32.15 1.40
N GLU A 244 7.31 -32.76 2.52
CA GLU A 244 6.95 -34.17 2.56
C GLU A 244 5.65 -34.47 1.79
N HIS A 245 4.66 -33.60 1.88
CA HIS A 245 3.33 -33.80 1.29
C HIS A 245 3.23 -33.32 -0.16
N ASP A 246 3.76 -32.12 -0.45
CA ASP A 246 3.57 -31.38 -1.70
C ASP A 246 4.87 -31.24 -2.51
N GLY A 247 6.02 -31.58 -1.93
CA GLY A 247 7.34 -31.55 -2.57
C GLY A 247 8.14 -30.26 -2.33
N GLU A 248 9.43 -30.29 -2.67
CA GLU A 248 10.37 -29.19 -2.33
C GLU A 248 10.00 -27.85 -2.98
N ALA A 249 9.46 -27.86 -4.21
CA ALA A 249 9.04 -26.62 -4.87
C ALA A 249 7.88 -25.93 -4.14
N ALA A 250 6.94 -26.70 -3.59
CA ALA A 250 5.86 -26.17 -2.75
C ALA A 250 6.42 -25.62 -1.44
N ALA A 251 7.38 -26.32 -0.82
CA ALA A 251 8.06 -25.85 0.39
C ALA A 251 8.85 -24.55 0.16
N GLU A 252 9.53 -24.37 -0.97
CA GLU A 252 10.19 -23.10 -1.33
C GLU A 252 9.18 -21.95 -1.44
N SER A 253 8.05 -22.16 -2.13
CA SER A 253 6.97 -21.17 -2.20
C SER A 253 6.39 -20.87 -0.82
N PHE A 254 6.17 -21.91 -0.01
CA PHE A 254 5.64 -21.80 1.35
C PHE A 254 6.57 -20.99 2.28
N ARG A 255 7.89 -21.20 2.20
CA ARG A 255 8.88 -20.38 2.93
C ARG A 255 8.78 -18.90 2.54
N ALA A 256 8.68 -18.61 1.24
CA ALA A 256 8.55 -17.24 0.75
C ALA A 256 7.24 -16.57 1.21
N LEU A 257 6.12 -17.31 1.17
CA LEU A 257 4.82 -16.82 1.64
C LEU A 257 4.77 -16.64 3.16
N ARG A 258 5.49 -17.45 3.93
CA ARG A 258 5.61 -17.26 5.38
C ARG A 258 6.50 -16.07 5.74
N ALA A 259 7.54 -15.81 4.95
CA ALA A 259 8.39 -14.66 5.12
C ALA A 259 7.62 -13.35 4.85
N HIS A 260 6.78 -13.35 3.82
CA HIS A 260 5.93 -12.23 3.43
C HIS A 260 4.49 -12.70 3.18
N PRO A 261 3.69 -12.88 4.25
CA PRO A 261 2.29 -13.30 4.11
C PRO A 261 1.51 -12.35 3.20
N PRO A 262 0.84 -12.86 2.16
CA PRO A 262 0.14 -12.00 1.23
C PRO A 262 -1.10 -11.39 1.90
N LEU A 263 -1.20 -10.06 1.87
CA LEU A 263 -2.45 -9.36 2.16
C LEU A 263 -3.45 -9.68 1.05
N GLU A 264 -4.64 -10.18 1.42
CA GLU A 264 -5.72 -10.39 0.46
C GLU A 264 -6.10 -9.05 -0.19
N GLN A 265 -6.00 -8.99 -1.52
CA GLN A 265 -6.46 -7.82 -2.28
C GLN A 265 -7.98 -7.78 -2.29
N ARG A 266 -8.56 -6.82 -1.59
CA ARG A 266 -10.01 -6.63 -1.45
C ARG A 266 -10.41 -5.29 -2.05
N GLY A 267 -11.57 -5.25 -2.72
CA GLY A 267 -12.16 -3.99 -3.17
C GLY A 267 -12.67 -3.14 -1.99
N PRO A 268 -12.95 -1.83 -2.17
CA PRO A 268 -13.35 -0.95 -1.07
C PRO A 268 -14.59 -1.43 -0.28
N GLY A 269 -15.61 -1.95 -0.98
CA GLY A 269 -16.78 -2.55 -0.33
C GLY A 269 -16.44 -3.81 0.47
N GLN A 270 -15.58 -4.69 -0.08
CA GLN A 270 -15.15 -5.92 0.59
C GLN A 270 -14.28 -5.64 1.82
N LEU A 271 -13.49 -4.57 1.81
CA LEU A 271 -12.69 -4.11 2.95
C LEU A 271 -13.59 -3.63 4.10
N ILE A 272 -14.69 -2.94 3.78
CA ILE A 272 -15.68 -2.54 4.77
C ILE A 272 -16.44 -3.76 5.32
N ASP A 273 -16.85 -4.68 4.46
CA ASP A 273 -17.50 -5.92 4.89
C ASP A 273 -16.57 -6.76 5.79
N TYR A 274 -15.30 -6.85 5.43
CA TYR A 274 -14.27 -7.49 6.25
C TYR A 274 -14.13 -6.81 7.61
N THR A 275 -14.08 -5.48 7.64
CA THR A 275 -14.04 -4.70 8.89
C THR A 275 -15.23 -5.07 9.77
N ALA A 276 -16.45 -5.00 9.24
CA ALA A 276 -17.67 -5.28 10.00
C ALA A 276 -17.70 -6.73 10.53
N ALA A 277 -17.36 -7.71 9.69
CA ALA A 277 -17.32 -9.12 10.07
C ALA A 277 -16.26 -9.40 11.15
N THR A 278 -15.09 -8.75 11.07
CA THR A 278 -14.02 -8.90 12.07
C THR A 278 -14.37 -8.24 13.40
N LEU A 279 -15.11 -7.13 13.38
CA LEU A 279 -15.66 -6.55 14.61
C LEU A 279 -16.71 -7.45 15.29
N ASP A 280 -17.51 -8.18 14.51
CA ASP A 280 -18.44 -9.19 15.05
C ASP A 280 -17.68 -10.34 15.74
N LYS A 281 -16.58 -10.80 15.15
CA LYS A 281 -15.67 -11.79 15.78
C LYS A 281 -15.05 -11.25 17.07
N SER A 282 -14.54 -10.01 17.04
CA SER A 282 -14.01 -9.30 18.21
C SER A 282 -15.03 -9.29 19.36
N PHE A 283 -16.29 -8.96 19.07
CA PHE A 283 -17.33 -8.95 20.10
C PHE A 283 -17.71 -10.34 20.61
N ALA A 284 -17.71 -11.37 19.75
CA ALA A 284 -17.96 -12.74 20.17
C ALA A 284 -16.91 -13.21 21.19
N VAL A 285 -15.63 -12.97 20.90
CA VAL A 285 -14.50 -13.29 21.78
C VAL A 285 -14.58 -12.50 23.10
N TYR A 286 -14.98 -11.22 23.04
CA TYR A 286 -15.20 -10.42 24.26
C TYR A 286 -16.27 -11.02 25.18
N ARG A 287 -17.34 -11.60 24.62
CA ARG A 287 -18.41 -12.26 25.38
C ARG A 287 -17.95 -13.56 26.05
N GLU A 288 -16.95 -14.21 25.48
CA GLU A 288 -16.32 -15.41 26.05
C GLU A 288 -15.34 -15.07 27.18
N GLY A 289 -15.01 -13.78 27.35
CA GLY A 289 -14.19 -13.25 28.45
C GLY A 289 -12.75 -12.93 28.06
N ASP A 290 -12.35 -13.21 26.82
CA ASP A 290 -11.01 -12.90 26.31
C ASP A 290 -10.97 -11.47 25.79
N ARG A 291 -10.44 -10.55 26.61
CA ARG A 291 -10.41 -9.12 26.30
C ARG A 291 -9.27 -8.74 25.37
N ASP A 292 -8.14 -9.41 25.50
CA ASP A 292 -6.93 -9.09 24.74
C ASP A 292 -7.12 -9.52 23.28
N GLN A 293 -7.63 -10.73 23.05
CA GLN A 293 -7.94 -11.19 21.70
C GLN A 293 -9.05 -10.36 21.05
N ALA A 294 -10.09 -9.97 21.80
CA ALA A 294 -11.11 -9.06 21.29
C ALA A 294 -10.52 -7.72 20.85
N TYR A 295 -9.65 -7.14 21.68
CA TYR A 295 -8.96 -5.90 21.36
C TYR A 295 -8.11 -6.05 20.09
N ASP A 296 -7.33 -7.12 19.97
CA ASP A 296 -6.48 -7.37 18.79
C ASP A 296 -7.29 -7.52 17.50
N LEU A 297 -8.42 -8.25 17.54
CA LEU A 297 -9.34 -8.35 16.41
C LEU A 297 -9.93 -6.99 16.02
N SER A 298 -10.20 -6.10 16.99
CA SER A 298 -10.66 -4.74 16.71
C SER A 298 -9.57 -3.85 16.07
N VAL A 299 -8.30 -4.13 16.35
CA VAL A 299 -7.14 -3.50 15.69
C VAL A 299 -7.02 -4.03 14.27
N ALA A 300 -7.13 -5.35 14.09
CA ALA A 300 -7.07 -6.01 12.79
C ALA A 300 -8.15 -5.51 11.82
N ALA A 301 -9.39 -5.40 12.30
CA ALA A 301 -10.51 -4.87 11.52
C ALA A 301 -10.20 -3.49 10.94
N TYR A 302 -9.51 -2.64 11.71
CA TYR A 302 -9.13 -1.31 11.27
C TYR A 302 -7.97 -1.35 10.27
N LEU A 303 -6.84 -1.96 10.62
CA LEU A 303 -5.62 -1.89 9.81
C LEU A 303 -5.74 -2.63 8.47
N GLU A 304 -6.40 -3.78 8.45
CA GLU A 304 -6.53 -4.61 7.24
C GLU A 304 -7.85 -4.40 6.47
N GLY A 305 -8.72 -3.57 7.02
CA GLY A 305 -10.02 -3.26 6.47
C GLY A 305 -10.15 -1.77 6.22
N PHE A 306 -10.53 -1.02 7.26
CA PHE A 306 -10.91 0.38 7.14
C PHE A 306 -9.77 1.31 6.70
N GLU A 307 -8.55 1.15 7.24
CA GLU A 307 -7.38 1.99 6.91
C GLU A 307 -7.10 2.00 5.40
N LEU A 308 -7.23 0.83 4.75
CA LEU A 308 -6.99 0.65 3.32
C LEU A 308 -8.04 1.37 2.44
N VAL A 309 -9.19 1.75 2.99
CA VAL A 309 -10.22 2.53 2.27
C VAL A 309 -10.29 3.99 2.70
N GLU A 310 -9.48 4.42 3.67
CA GLU A 310 -9.55 5.80 4.20
C GLU A 310 -9.31 6.83 3.10
N SER A 311 -8.27 6.66 2.28
CA SER A 311 -7.98 7.57 1.17
C SER A 311 -9.12 7.63 0.14
N SER A 312 -9.73 6.49 -0.15
CA SER A 312 -10.85 6.40 -1.08
C SER A 312 -12.09 7.07 -0.51
N LEU A 313 -12.35 6.91 0.78
CA LEU A 313 -13.48 7.53 1.47
C LEU A 313 -13.25 9.02 1.70
N ASP A 314 -12.02 9.45 1.96
CA ASP A 314 -11.67 10.87 2.17
C ASP A 314 -11.92 11.70 0.91
N ASN A 315 -11.63 11.11 -0.26
CA ASN A 315 -11.92 11.71 -1.56
C ASN A 315 -13.43 11.89 -1.84
N VAL A 316 -14.29 11.11 -1.18
CA VAL A 316 -15.76 11.15 -1.38
C VAL A 316 -16.45 11.94 -0.26
N ASP A 317 -16.08 11.68 0.99
CA ASP A 317 -16.65 12.26 2.20
C ASP A 317 -15.66 12.16 3.40
N ALA A 318 -14.80 13.18 3.53
CA ALA A 318 -13.81 13.27 4.60
C ALA A 318 -14.42 13.35 6.02
N ASP A 319 -15.63 13.91 6.16
CA ASP A 319 -16.31 13.97 7.46
C ASP A 319 -16.85 12.60 7.87
N LEU A 320 -17.39 11.85 6.93
CA LEU A 320 -17.78 10.46 7.14
C LEU A 320 -16.58 9.60 7.53
N ARG A 321 -15.45 9.75 6.85
CA ARG A 321 -14.19 9.05 7.19
C ARG A 321 -13.74 9.35 8.62
N ARG A 322 -13.61 10.63 9.01
CA ARG A 322 -13.30 11.04 10.40
C ARG A 322 -14.28 10.48 11.42
N SER A 323 -15.58 10.53 11.12
CA SER A 323 -16.61 10.07 12.05
C SER A 323 -16.59 8.55 12.22
N THR A 324 -16.25 7.80 11.17
CA THR A 324 -16.14 6.33 11.19
C THR A 324 -14.91 5.91 11.97
N GLU A 325 -13.75 6.52 11.71
CA GLU A 325 -12.50 6.30 12.45
C GLU A 325 -12.72 6.51 13.97
N LYS A 326 -13.32 7.64 14.34
CA LYS A 326 -13.64 7.95 15.74
C LYS A 326 -14.53 6.88 16.39
N GLN A 327 -15.51 6.34 15.66
CA GLN A 327 -16.42 5.34 16.18
C GLN A 327 -15.75 3.96 16.32
N LEU A 328 -14.86 3.60 15.40
CA LEU A 328 -14.02 2.40 15.52
C LEU A 328 -13.07 2.47 16.72
N MET A 329 -12.46 3.64 16.95
CA MET A 329 -11.65 3.91 18.14
C MET A 329 -12.48 3.82 19.43
N ALA A 330 -13.71 4.35 19.44
CA ALA A 330 -14.59 4.28 20.61
C ALA A 330 -14.98 2.84 20.96
N TYR A 331 -15.27 1.99 19.96
CA TYR A 331 -15.50 0.56 20.16
C TYR A 331 -14.25 -0.13 20.73
N ARG A 332 -13.08 0.10 20.15
CA ARG A 332 -11.80 -0.44 20.65
C ARG A 332 -11.53 -0.04 22.09
N GLN A 333 -11.76 1.23 22.43
CA GLN A 333 -11.59 1.73 23.79
C GLN A 333 -12.57 1.06 24.77
N ALA A 334 -13.81 0.82 24.35
CA ALA A 334 -14.82 0.13 25.17
C ALA A 334 -14.40 -1.31 25.54
N LEU A 335 -13.73 -2.02 24.62
CA LEU A 335 -13.15 -3.34 24.88
C LEU A 335 -12.03 -3.24 25.93
N ARG A 336 -11.11 -2.30 25.74
CA ARG A 336 -9.95 -2.09 26.62
C ARG A 336 -10.35 -1.68 28.04
N ASP A 337 -11.38 -0.84 28.16
CA ASP A 337 -11.92 -0.40 29.45
C ASP A 337 -12.77 -1.47 30.14
N GLY A 338 -13.05 -2.59 29.46
CA GLY A 338 -13.83 -3.70 30.02
C GLY A 338 -15.28 -3.31 30.34
N LEU A 339 -15.89 -2.47 29.51
CA LEU A 339 -17.26 -1.98 29.73
C LEU A 339 -18.30 -3.12 29.71
N PRO A 340 -19.48 -2.93 30.33
CA PRO A 340 -20.55 -3.93 30.26
C PRO A 340 -20.89 -4.33 28.82
N GLU A 341 -21.19 -5.61 28.59
CA GLU A 341 -21.49 -6.19 27.26
C GLU A 341 -22.50 -5.34 26.47
N THR A 342 -23.53 -4.81 27.13
CA THR A 342 -24.55 -3.96 26.51
C THR A 342 -23.99 -2.66 25.94
N GLN A 343 -23.00 -2.06 26.61
CA GLN A 343 -22.35 -0.83 26.15
C GLN A 343 -21.38 -1.11 25.01
N VAL A 344 -20.64 -2.22 25.08
CA VAL A 344 -19.75 -2.66 24.00
C VAL A 344 -20.55 -3.00 22.74
N ALA A 345 -21.67 -3.71 22.88
CA ALA A 345 -22.61 -3.99 21.79
C ALA A 345 -23.16 -2.70 21.16
N GLN A 346 -23.47 -1.69 21.98
CA GLN A 346 -23.92 -0.40 21.47
C GLN A 346 -22.83 0.31 20.64
N GLN A 347 -21.57 0.29 21.09
CA GLN A 347 -20.47 0.88 20.33
C GLN A 347 -20.21 0.12 19.02
N LEU A 348 -20.36 -1.21 19.03
CA LEU A 348 -20.26 -2.05 17.84
C LEU A 348 -21.32 -1.66 16.79
N GLU A 349 -22.59 -1.55 17.20
CA GLU A 349 -23.68 -1.18 16.29
C GLU A 349 -23.50 0.21 15.70
N LEU A 350 -23.03 1.17 16.50
CA LEU A 350 -22.69 2.51 16.01
C LEU A 350 -21.55 2.47 14.98
N ALA A 351 -20.50 1.67 15.23
CA ALA A 351 -19.38 1.48 14.30
C ALA A 351 -19.84 0.85 12.98
N LYS A 352 -20.64 -0.22 13.06
CA LYS A 352 -21.21 -0.90 11.87
C LYS A 352 -22.15 0.01 11.09
N GLY A 353 -22.93 0.86 11.77
CA GLY A 353 -23.77 1.86 11.12
C GLY A 353 -22.95 2.85 10.28
N LYS A 354 -21.80 3.30 10.80
CA LYS A 354 -20.89 4.20 10.08
C LYS A 354 -20.18 3.51 8.91
N LEU A 355 -19.75 2.27 9.11
CA LEU A 355 -19.21 1.43 8.04
C LEU A 355 -20.23 1.22 6.90
N ALA A 356 -21.50 0.97 7.21
CA ALA A 356 -22.55 0.84 6.20
C ALA A 356 -22.79 2.15 5.41
N GLU A 357 -22.72 3.30 6.08
CA GLU A 357 -22.78 4.61 5.44
C GLU A 357 -21.59 4.83 4.49
N ALA A 358 -20.38 4.48 4.94
CA ALA A 358 -19.17 4.52 4.11
C ALA A 358 -19.25 3.57 2.89
N ALA A 359 -19.74 2.34 3.08
CA ALA A 359 -19.93 1.38 2.00
C ALA A 359 -20.90 1.90 0.94
N LYS A 360 -21.95 2.63 1.34
CA LYS A 360 -22.90 3.23 0.40
C LYS A 360 -22.28 4.33 -0.46
N GLN A 361 -21.38 5.13 0.12
CA GLN A 361 -20.65 6.18 -0.61
C GLN A 361 -19.60 5.60 -1.55
N LEU A 362 -18.88 4.56 -1.11
CA LEU A 362 -17.85 3.89 -1.90
C LEU A 362 -18.41 2.93 -2.96
N GLY A 363 -19.60 2.37 -2.74
CA GLY A 363 -20.30 1.49 -3.69
C GLY A 363 -20.88 2.20 -4.93
N GLY A 364 -20.58 3.49 -5.10
CA GLY A 364 -20.96 4.29 -6.27
C GLY A 364 -20.06 4.06 -7.49
N ASP A 365 -19.80 2.82 -7.89
CA ASP A 365 -18.98 2.47 -9.08
C ASP A 365 -19.48 3.17 -10.38
N SER A 366 -20.77 3.51 -10.45
CA SER A 366 -21.39 4.17 -11.61
C SER A 366 -21.00 5.64 -11.77
N LEU A 367 -20.69 6.35 -10.68
CA LEU A 367 -20.23 7.74 -10.75
C LEU A 367 -18.78 7.81 -11.23
N SER A 368 -17.90 6.94 -10.70
CA SER A 368 -16.49 6.86 -11.11
C SER A 368 -16.34 6.46 -12.58
N PHE A 369 -17.13 5.48 -13.04
CA PHE A 369 -17.17 5.10 -14.46
C PHE A 369 -17.60 6.28 -15.36
N SER A 370 -18.69 6.96 -15.02
CA SER A 370 -19.22 8.07 -15.82
C SER A 370 -18.24 9.24 -15.88
N ILE A 371 -17.62 9.59 -14.75
CA ILE A 371 -16.64 10.69 -14.66
C ILE A 371 -15.39 10.35 -15.47
N SER A 372 -14.84 9.14 -15.31
CA SER A 372 -13.64 8.70 -16.04
C SER A 372 -13.89 8.60 -17.55
N PHE A 373 -15.06 8.09 -17.94
CA PHE A 373 -15.48 8.02 -19.35
C PHE A 373 -15.60 9.41 -19.96
N VAL A 374 -16.33 10.33 -19.30
CA VAL A 374 -16.55 11.70 -19.80
C VAL A 374 -15.24 12.48 -19.82
N SER A 375 -14.38 12.32 -18.81
CA SER A 375 -13.07 12.99 -18.76
C SER A 375 -12.18 12.53 -19.91
N ALA A 376 -12.02 11.22 -20.10
CA ALA A 376 -11.26 10.67 -21.23
C ALA A 376 -11.82 11.15 -22.58
N LEU A 377 -13.15 11.10 -22.75
CA LEU A 377 -13.83 11.58 -23.95
C LEU A 377 -13.50 13.05 -24.22
N LEU A 378 -13.63 13.93 -23.22
CA LEU A 378 -13.44 15.37 -23.38
C LEU A 378 -11.99 15.75 -23.65
N ILE A 379 -11.02 15.12 -22.97
CA ILE A 379 -9.59 15.33 -23.20
C ILE A 379 -9.24 15.02 -24.65
N LEU A 380 -9.55 13.80 -25.13
CA LEU A 380 -9.17 13.43 -26.48
C LEU A 380 -9.94 14.24 -27.54
N LEU A 381 -11.21 14.54 -27.30
CA LEU A 381 -12.02 15.33 -28.23
C LEU A 381 -11.46 16.74 -28.38
N ARG A 382 -11.12 17.44 -27.29
CA ARG A 382 -10.62 18.82 -27.35
C ARG A 382 -9.28 18.88 -28.09
N GLU A 383 -8.32 18.05 -27.70
CA GLU A 383 -6.96 18.08 -28.22
C GLU A 383 -6.93 17.56 -29.67
N GLY A 384 -7.76 16.55 -29.97
CA GLY A 384 -7.97 16.05 -31.32
C GLY A 384 -8.60 17.08 -32.26
N VAL A 385 -9.60 17.84 -31.81
CA VAL A 385 -10.22 18.91 -32.59
C VAL A 385 -9.18 19.98 -32.94
N GLU A 386 -8.34 20.36 -31.98
CA GLU A 386 -7.28 21.35 -32.18
C GLU A 386 -6.28 20.89 -33.24
N ALA A 387 -5.80 19.65 -33.14
CA ALA A 387 -4.90 19.06 -34.15
C ALA A 387 -5.53 19.07 -35.55
N ILE A 388 -6.80 18.67 -35.67
CA ILE A 388 -7.54 18.64 -36.93
C ILE A 388 -7.71 20.04 -37.52
N LEU A 389 -8.07 21.03 -36.69
CA LEU A 389 -8.27 22.40 -37.16
C LEU A 389 -6.98 23.04 -37.66
N VAL A 390 -5.86 22.81 -36.97
CA VAL A 390 -4.55 23.33 -37.40
C VAL A 390 -4.12 22.65 -38.71
N LEU A 391 -4.25 21.33 -38.82
CA LEU A 391 -3.93 20.61 -40.06
C LEU A 391 -4.84 21.05 -41.21
N ALA A 392 -6.14 21.22 -40.97
CA ALA A 392 -7.10 21.70 -41.96
C ALA A 392 -6.74 23.11 -42.44
N ALA A 393 -6.34 24.01 -41.54
CA ALA A 393 -5.91 25.36 -41.89
C ALA A 393 -4.64 25.37 -42.76
N ILE A 394 -3.63 24.55 -42.40
CA ILE A 394 -2.39 24.40 -43.19
C ILE A 394 -2.73 23.83 -44.58
N LEU A 395 -3.53 22.77 -44.66
CA LEU A 395 -3.93 22.15 -45.92
C LEU A 395 -4.77 23.09 -46.79
N ALA A 396 -5.71 23.84 -46.21
CA ALA A 396 -6.51 24.84 -46.91
C ALA A 396 -5.64 25.98 -47.47
N PHE A 397 -4.65 26.44 -46.70
CA PHE A 397 -3.70 27.45 -47.15
C PHE A 397 -2.85 26.96 -48.32
N LEU A 398 -2.31 25.73 -48.25
CA LEU A 398 -1.49 25.16 -49.31
C LEU A 398 -2.29 24.92 -50.60
N ARG A 399 -3.55 24.49 -50.48
CA ARG A 399 -4.47 24.36 -51.63
C ARG A 399 -4.80 25.71 -52.25
N ASN A 400 -5.10 26.73 -51.44
CA ASN A 400 -5.43 28.08 -51.92
C ASN A 400 -4.24 28.84 -52.52
N THR A 401 -3.00 28.46 -52.17
CA THR A 401 -1.77 29.08 -52.69
C THR A 401 -1.13 28.31 -53.84
N GLY A 402 -1.76 27.22 -54.31
CA GLY A 402 -1.28 26.42 -55.45
C GLY A 402 -0.04 25.56 -55.17
N GLN A 403 0.36 25.40 -53.91
CA GLN A 403 1.54 24.63 -53.51
C GLN A 403 1.19 23.16 -53.17
N GLU A 404 0.56 22.44 -54.09
CA GLU A 404 0.15 21.05 -53.85
C GLU A 404 1.31 20.10 -53.53
N SER A 405 2.51 20.40 -54.03
CA SER A 405 3.71 19.60 -53.75
C SER A 405 4.14 19.60 -52.28
N ALA A 406 3.76 20.63 -51.50
CA ALA A 406 4.05 20.75 -50.08
C ALA A 406 3.07 19.97 -49.19
N VAL A 407 1.90 19.57 -49.72
CA VAL A 407 0.89 18.79 -48.98
C VAL A 407 1.45 17.44 -48.52
N ARG A 408 2.31 16.80 -49.34
CA ARG A 408 3.02 15.58 -48.93
C ARG A 408 3.92 15.80 -47.72
N GLY A 409 4.57 16.96 -47.63
CA GLY A 409 5.39 17.34 -46.49
C GLY A 409 4.58 17.44 -45.20
N VAL A 410 3.38 18.03 -45.27
CA VAL A 410 2.43 18.05 -44.15
C VAL A 410 2.08 16.64 -43.72
N HIS A 411 1.79 15.73 -44.67
CA HIS A 411 1.43 14.35 -44.32
C HIS A 411 2.56 13.58 -43.63
N VAL A 412 3.80 13.79 -44.06
CA VAL A 412 4.99 13.24 -43.41
C VAL A 412 5.16 13.83 -42.00
N GLY A 413 4.91 15.13 -41.84
CA GLY A 413 5.02 15.84 -40.57
C GLY A 413 4.12 15.27 -39.47
N TRP A 414 2.81 15.15 -39.73
CA TRP A 414 1.89 14.60 -38.70
C TRP A 414 2.11 13.09 -38.48
N GLY A 415 2.49 12.33 -39.51
CA GLY A 415 2.83 10.91 -39.35
C GLY A 415 4.04 10.70 -38.42
N LEU A 416 5.09 11.52 -38.58
CA LEU A 416 6.24 11.52 -37.68
C LEU A 416 5.87 11.93 -36.25
N ALA A 417 4.90 12.84 -36.08
CA ALA A 417 4.44 13.26 -34.76
C ALA A 417 3.78 12.11 -33.99
N PHE A 418 2.98 11.27 -34.65
CA PHE A 418 2.40 10.07 -34.02
C PHE A 418 3.48 9.07 -33.57
N VAL A 419 4.50 8.83 -34.39
CA VAL A 419 5.61 7.93 -34.03
C VAL A 419 6.38 8.48 -32.83
N ALA A 420 6.69 9.78 -32.82
CA ALA A 420 7.35 10.43 -31.70
C ALA A 420 6.48 10.41 -30.43
N GLY A 421 5.16 10.61 -30.56
CA GLY A 421 4.21 10.49 -29.45
C GLY A 421 4.21 9.10 -28.83
N PHE A 422 4.12 8.05 -29.65
CA PHE A 422 4.18 6.66 -29.18
C PHE A 422 5.52 6.35 -28.48
N ALA A 423 6.64 6.82 -29.01
CA ALA A 423 7.94 6.66 -28.37
C ALA A 423 8.02 7.40 -27.03
N THR A 424 7.41 8.58 -26.92
CA THR A 424 7.34 9.36 -25.68
C THR A 424 6.52 8.63 -24.62
N TRP A 425 5.36 8.08 -24.99
CA TRP A 425 4.52 7.27 -24.11
C TRP A 425 5.22 5.98 -23.65
N ALA A 426 5.86 5.25 -24.56
CA ALA A 426 6.57 4.01 -24.22
C ALA A 426 7.74 4.26 -23.26
N LEU A 427 8.45 5.37 -23.43
CA LEU A 427 9.51 5.79 -22.51
C LEU A 427 8.95 6.14 -21.13
N ALA A 428 7.84 6.88 -21.05
CA ALA A 428 7.18 7.22 -19.79
C ALA A 428 6.73 5.95 -19.04
N ALA A 429 6.05 5.03 -19.74
CA ALA A 429 5.59 3.76 -19.17
C ALA A 429 6.75 2.90 -18.63
N TYR A 430 7.87 2.82 -19.36
CA TYR A 430 9.06 2.07 -18.94
C TYR A 430 9.72 2.67 -17.70
N VAL A 431 9.82 4.00 -17.60
CA VAL A 431 10.44 4.69 -16.47
C VAL A 431 9.64 4.50 -15.18
N ILE A 432 8.30 4.50 -15.26
CA ILE A 432 7.42 4.36 -14.09
C ILE A 432 7.48 2.95 -13.47
N ASP A 433 7.60 1.91 -14.28
CA ASP A 433 7.60 0.51 -13.81
C ASP A 433 8.84 0.14 -12.98
N ILE A 434 9.95 0.90 -13.14
CA ILE A 434 11.26 0.59 -12.53
C ILE A 434 11.42 1.19 -11.12
N GLY A 435 10.55 2.11 -10.69
CA GLY A 435 10.79 2.94 -9.51
C GLY A 435 9.56 3.26 -8.68
N GLY A 436 8.95 2.27 -8.01
CA GLY A 436 7.80 2.49 -7.11
C GLY A 436 8.06 3.46 -5.95
N ALA A 437 9.32 3.67 -5.56
CA ALA A 437 9.71 4.55 -4.45
C ALA A 437 9.79 6.07 -4.80
N GLN A 438 9.56 6.47 -6.05
CA GLN A 438 9.69 7.87 -6.50
C GLN A 438 8.42 8.46 -7.13
N ARG A 439 7.27 7.81 -6.95
CA ARG A 439 6.01 8.19 -7.59
C ARG A 439 5.58 9.63 -7.30
N GLU A 440 5.57 10.02 -6.03
CA GLU A 440 5.21 11.39 -5.59
C GLU A 440 6.17 12.45 -6.14
N LEU A 441 7.46 12.10 -6.22
CA LEU A 441 8.51 12.98 -6.72
C LEU A 441 8.36 13.19 -8.23
N MET A 442 8.08 12.13 -8.97
CA MET A 442 7.77 12.20 -10.40
C MET A 442 6.51 13.01 -10.68
N GLU A 443 5.44 12.80 -9.92
CA GLU A 443 4.18 13.56 -10.04
C GLU A 443 4.39 15.07 -9.83
N GLY A 444 5.18 15.45 -8.83
CA GLY A 444 5.55 16.84 -8.59
C GLY A 444 6.30 17.48 -9.76
N PHE A 445 7.35 16.81 -10.27
CA PHE A 445 8.15 17.35 -11.37
C PHE A 445 7.38 17.40 -12.69
N THR A 446 6.59 16.38 -13.02
CA THR A 446 5.80 16.36 -14.26
C THR A 446 4.72 17.43 -14.25
N SER A 447 4.06 17.66 -13.11
CA SER A 447 3.04 18.71 -12.97
C SER A 447 3.62 20.12 -13.08
N LEU A 448 4.79 20.39 -12.47
CA LEU A 448 5.49 21.68 -12.65
C LEU A 448 5.99 21.88 -14.09
N PHE A 449 6.48 20.81 -14.73
CA PHE A 449 6.86 20.86 -16.14
C PHE A 449 5.65 21.16 -17.03
N ALA A 450 4.51 20.50 -16.78
CA ALA A 450 3.25 20.74 -17.47
C ALA A 450 2.77 22.18 -17.26
N CYS A 451 2.87 22.74 -16.05
CA CYS A 451 2.57 24.15 -15.77
C CYS A 451 3.34 25.10 -16.69
N VAL A 452 4.68 24.96 -16.75
CA VAL A 452 5.54 25.82 -17.58
C VAL A 452 5.20 25.66 -19.06
N MET A 453 5.02 24.43 -19.51
CA MET A 453 4.73 24.13 -20.91
C MET A 453 3.36 24.66 -21.33
N VAL A 454 2.30 24.37 -20.59
CA VAL A 454 0.93 24.83 -20.86
C VAL A 454 0.84 26.35 -20.82
N LEU A 455 1.55 27.01 -19.89
CA LEU A 455 1.64 28.47 -19.85
C LEU A 455 2.32 29.04 -21.11
N TRP A 456 3.46 28.46 -21.51
CA TRP A 456 4.16 28.86 -22.73
C TRP A 456 3.27 28.69 -23.97
N LEU A 457 2.49 27.61 -24.02
CA LEU A 457 1.57 27.29 -25.11
C LEU A 457 0.34 28.20 -25.15
N GLY A 458 -0.27 28.49 -23.99
CA GLY A 458 -1.39 29.42 -23.89
C GLY A 458 -1.02 30.81 -24.41
N VAL A 459 0.18 31.30 -24.05
CA VAL A 459 0.71 32.58 -24.54
C VAL A 459 0.99 32.55 -26.04
N TRP A 460 1.58 31.46 -26.53
CA TRP A 460 1.83 31.28 -27.97
C TRP A 460 0.53 31.30 -28.79
N MET A 461 -0.55 30.68 -28.29
CA MET A 461 -1.86 30.68 -28.95
C MET A 461 -2.52 32.06 -28.89
N HIS A 462 -2.36 32.79 -27.79
CA HIS A 462 -2.88 34.15 -27.65
C HIS A 462 -2.27 35.11 -28.68
N ASP A 463 -0.95 35.08 -28.86
CA ASP A 463 -0.23 35.95 -29.80
C ASP A 463 -0.58 35.68 -31.28
N ARG A 464 -1.19 34.52 -31.56
CA ARG A 464 -1.53 34.05 -32.93
C ARG A 464 -3.03 34.09 -33.24
N ARG A 465 -3.83 34.75 -32.41
CA ARG A 465 -5.29 34.92 -32.55
C ARG A 465 -5.76 35.61 -33.86
N HIS A 466 -4.85 36.14 -34.68
CA HIS A 466 -5.16 36.85 -35.92
C HIS A 466 -4.50 36.19 -37.14
N ALA A 467 -5.28 35.98 -38.20
CA ALA A 467 -4.83 35.37 -39.45
C ALA A 467 -3.63 36.07 -40.11
N ALA A 468 -3.45 37.37 -39.87
CA ALA A 468 -2.33 38.16 -40.41
C ALA A 468 -0.98 37.84 -39.74
N ALA A 469 -0.94 37.61 -38.43
CA ALA A 469 0.29 37.20 -37.72
C ALA A 469 0.79 35.82 -38.17
N TRP A 470 -0.16 34.95 -38.56
CA TRP A 470 0.12 33.65 -39.14
C TRP A 470 0.71 33.76 -40.56
N GLN A 471 0.19 34.68 -41.38
CA GLN A 471 0.72 34.96 -42.72
C GLN A 471 2.16 35.48 -42.69
N ASP A 472 2.50 36.36 -41.74
CA ASP A 472 3.86 36.92 -41.61
C ASP A 472 4.89 35.89 -41.10
N TYR A 473 4.49 35.01 -40.17
CA TYR A 473 5.32 33.90 -39.70
C TYR A 473 5.61 32.89 -40.82
N ILE A 474 4.62 32.59 -41.65
CA ILE A 474 4.80 31.67 -42.78
C ILE A 474 5.68 32.30 -43.86
N ARG A 475 5.47 33.59 -44.18
CA ARG A 475 6.32 34.31 -45.14
C ARG A 475 7.78 34.36 -44.68
N SER A 476 8.05 34.61 -43.40
CA SER A 476 9.42 34.61 -42.87
C SER A 476 10.05 33.21 -42.84
N SER A 477 9.26 32.17 -42.54
CA SER A 477 9.72 30.77 -42.58
C SER A 477 10.00 30.23 -44.00
N LEU A 478 9.50 30.91 -45.03
CA LEU A 478 9.70 30.56 -46.45
C LEU A 478 11.00 31.15 -47.04
N VAL A 479 11.58 32.20 -46.45
CA VAL A 479 12.75 32.91 -47.02
C VAL A 479 14.07 32.17 -46.76
N GLY A 480 14.13 31.28 -45.77
CA GLY A 480 15.31 30.45 -45.47
C GLY A 480 15.36 29.12 -46.22
N GLY A 481 15.55 29.13 -47.54
CA GLY A 481 16.13 28.02 -48.34
C GLY A 481 15.49 26.62 -48.34
N GLY A 482 14.38 26.36 -47.62
CA GLY A 482 13.85 25.01 -47.39
C GLY A 482 12.34 24.87 -47.55
N GLY A 483 11.73 25.55 -48.53
CA GLY A 483 10.26 25.72 -48.67
C GLY A 483 9.40 24.44 -48.66
N ARG A 484 9.98 23.24 -48.79
CA ARG A 484 9.29 21.95 -48.68
C ARG A 484 9.36 21.32 -47.28
N PHE A 485 10.41 21.62 -46.52
CA PHE A 485 10.64 21.06 -45.18
C PHE A 485 9.94 21.88 -44.10
N GLY A 486 9.79 23.19 -44.29
CA GLY A 486 9.12 24.08 -43.33
C GLY A 486 7.69 23.65 -42.99
N PHE A 487 6.91 23.19 -43.97
CA PHE A 487 5.54 22.72 -43.73
C PHE A 487 5.46 21.36 -43.04
N ALA A 488 6.44 20.47 -43.25
CA ALA A 488 6.54 19.21 -42.53
C ALA A 488 6.87 19.44 -41.06
N VAL A 489 7.84 20.30 -40.77
CA VAL A 489 8.22 20.70 -39.42
C VAL A 489 7.06 21.40 -38.71
N LEU A 490 6.37 22.30 -39.40
CA LEU A 490 5.20 23.00 -38.85
C LEU A 490 4.09 22.01 -38.48
N ALA A 491 3.76 21.08 -39.38
CA ALA A 491 2.75 20.06 -39.12
C ALA A 491 3.16 19.10 -37.99
N PHE A 492 4.45 18.70 -37.96
CA PHE A 492 5.02 17.87 -36.90
C PHE A 492 4.84 18.52 -35.53
N PHE A 493 5.37 19.73 -35.33
CA PHE A 493 5.31 20.39 -34.02
C PHE A 493 3.88 20.74 -33.62
N SER A 494 3.01 21.05 -34.58
CA SER A 494 1.60 21.34 -34.29
C SER A 494 0.89 20.11 -33.74
N VAL A 495 1.08 18.93 -34.35
CA VAL A 495 0.40 17.70 -33.96
C VAL A 495 1.08 17.03 -32.76
N TYR A 496 2.41 17.04 -32.70
CA TYR A 496 3.16 16.48 -31.59
C TYR A 496 2.83 17.18 -30.28
N ARG A 497 2.58 18.50 -30.31
CA ARG A 497 2.12 19.26 -29.16
C ARG A 497 0.80 18.71 -28.59
N GLU A 498 -0.23 18.56 -29.43
CA GLU A 498 -1.53 18.05 -28.97
C GLU A 498 -1.40 16.60 -28.46
N LEU A 499 -0.59 15.78 -29.14
CA LEU A 499 -0.31 14.41 -28.70
C LEU A 499 0.39 14.36 -27.34
N PHE A 500 1.34 15.27 -27.09
CA PHE A 500 2.06 15.34 -25.83
C PHE A 500 1.12 15.71 -24.67
N GLU A 501 0.20 16.66 -24.88
CA GLU A 501 -0.83 17.01 -23.91
C GLU A 501 -1.75 15.81 -23.63
N VAL A 502 -2.24 15.14 -24.68
CA VAL A 502 -3.07 13.91 -24.53
C VAL A 502 -2.35 12.87 -23.68
N ILE A 503 -1.06 12.61 -23.93
CA ILE A 503 -0.28 11.62 -23.17
C ILE A 503 -0.25 11.98 -21.68
N LEU A 504 0.10 13.23 -21.34
CA LEU A 504 0.18 13.67 -19.94
C LEU A 504 -1.17 13.58 -19.23
N PHE A 505 -2.25 14.06 -19.85
CA PHE A 505 -3.58 14.03 -19.25
C PHE A 505 -4.12 12.60 -19.10
N TYR A 506 -3.89 11.74 -20.10
CA TYR A 506 -4.31 10.34 -20.02
C TYR A 506 -3.51 9.56 -18.99
N GLU A 507 -2.23 9.84 -18.82
CA GLU A 507 -1.40 9.22 -17.79
C GLU A 507 -1.91 9.58 -16.40
N THR A 508 -2.20 10.86 -16.15
CA THR A 508 -2.80 11.29 -14.88
C THR A 508 -4.18 10.66 -14.65
N LEU A 509 -5.03 10.63 -15.68
CA LEU A 509 -6.37 10.05 -15.58
C LEU A 509 -6.32 8.54 -15.36
N TRP A 510 -5.38 7.84 -16.00
CA TRP A 510 -5.19 6.40 -15.88
C TRP A 510 -4.76 6.00 -14.47
N LEU A 511 -3.90 6.82 -13.84
CA LEU A 511 -3.47 6.64 -12.46
C LEU A 511 -4.60 6.92 -11.47
N GLN A 512 -5.38 7.99 -11.68
CA GLN A 512 -6.50 8.38 -10.82
C GLN A 512 -7.70 7.41 -10.91
N ALA A 513 -7.98 6.90 -12.11
CA ALA A 513 -9.13 6.02 -12.35
C ALA A 513 -8.97 4.62 -11.73
N GLY A 514 -7.72 4.16 -11.52
CA GLY A 514 -7.41 2.84 -11.00
C GLY A 514 -7.96 1.67 -11.84
N PRO A 515 -7.82 0.42 -11.38
CA PRO A 515 -8.20 -0.78 -12.15
C PRO A 515 -9.69 -0.82 -12.55
N ALA A 516 -10.57 -0.29 -11.68
CA ALA A 516 -12.01 -0.26 -11.93
C ALA A 516 -12.41 0.75 -13.03
N GLY A 517 -11.69 1.87 -13.14
CA GLY A 517 -11.98 2.93 -14.10
C GLY A 517 -11.29 2.79 -15.46
N HIS A 518 -10.31 1.89 -15.61
CA HIS A 518 -9.57 1.70 -16.88
C HIS A 518 -10.47 1.39 -18.08
N ASN A 519 -11.51 0.57 -17.88
CA ASN A 519 -12.49 0.27 -18.94
C ASN A 519 -13.29 1.52 -19.37
N ALA A 520 -13.58 2.42 -18.42
CA ALA A 520 -14.26 3.69 -18.69
C ALA A 520 -13.37 4.62 -19.53
N VAL A 521 -12.09 4.73 -19.17
CA VAL A 521 -11.11 5.54 -19.88
C VAL A 521 -10.93 5.05 -21.32
N ILE A 522 -10.80 3.74 -21.53
CA ILE A 522 -10.71 3.14 -22.87
C ILE A 522 -12.00 3.39 -23.66
N GLY A 523 -13.17 3.21 -23.04
CA GLY A 523 -14.47 3.47 -23.67
C GLY A 523 -14.62 4.94 -24.10
N GLY A 524 -14.22 5.88 -23.24
CA GLY A 524 -14.24 7.32 -23.54
C GLY A 524 -13.30 7.67 -24.70
N ALA A 525 -12.08 7.14 -24.67
CA ALA A 525 -11.09 7.33 -25.73
C ALA A 525 -11.58 6.79 -27.08
N ALA A 526 -12.09 5.55 -27.11
CA ALA A 526 -12.59 4.93 -28.33
C ALA A 526 -13.76 5.72 -28.93
N THR A 527 -14.66 6.20 -28.08
CA THR A 527 -15.78 7.06 -28.50
C THR A 527 -15.28 8.39 -29.08
N ALA A 528 -14.30 9.04 -28.44
CA ALA A 528 -13.70 10.27 -28.95
C ALA A 528 -13.04 10.07 -30.31
N VAL A 529 -12.30 8.97 -30.53
CA VAL A 529 -11.69 8.67 -31.84
C VAL A 529 -12.74 8.60 -32.95
N VAL A 530 -13.86 7.91 -32.72
CA VAL A 530 -14.96 7.81 -33.70
C VAL A 530 -15.54 9.20 -34.01
N LEU A 531 -15.79 10.02 -32.98
CA LEU A 531 -16.29 11.38 -33.14
C LEU A 531 -15.30 12.28 -33.90
N LEU A 532 -14.00 12.19 -33.60
CA LEU A 532 -12.94 12.95 -34.26
C LEU A 532 -12.79 12.59 -35.74
N ILE A 533 -12.89 11.30 -36.10
CA ILE A 533 -12.88 10.86 -37.51
C ILE A 533 -14.06 11.47 -38.26
N GLY A 534 -15.26 11.43 -37.66
CA GLY A 534 -16.46 12.04 -38.24
C GLY A 534 -16.30 13.56 -38.41
N LEU A 535 -15.79 14.24 -37.39
CA LEU A 535 -15.57 15.69 -37.43
C LEU A 535 -14.49 16.09 -38.44
N ALA A 536 -13.37 15.36 -38.51
CA ALA A 536 -12.32 15.59 -39.49
C ALA A 536 -12.87 15.48 -40.91
N TRP A 537 -13.72 14.49 -41.19
CA TRP A 537 -14.36 14.33 -42.49
C TRP A 537 -15.28 15.51 -42.83
N VAL A 538 -16.07 15.99 -41.87
CA VAL A 538 -16.93 17.18 -42.05
C VAL A 538 -16.10 18.44 -42.31
N ILE A 539 -15.05 18.69 -41.53
CA ILE A 539 -14.20 19.88 -41.64
C ILE A 539 -13.40 19.87 -42.96
N LEU A 540 -12.84 18.72 -43.35
CA LEU A 540 -12.04 18.62 -44.58
C LEU A 540 -12.89 18.69 -45.85
N ARG A 541 -14.18 18.34 -45.77
CA ARG A 541 -15.12 18.36 -46.90
C ARG A 541 -16.00 19.61 -46.96
N GLY A 542 -16.22 20.27 -45.81
CA GLY A 542 -17.03 21.48 -45.68
C GLY A 542 -16.17 22.75 -45.58
N SER A 543 -16.41 23.72 -46.46
CA SER A 543 -15.78 25.06 -46.42
C SER A 543 -16.38 25.95 -45.32
N ALA A 544 -16.51 25.41 -44.10
CA ALA A 544 -17.18 26.09 -43.00
C ALA A 544 -16.29 27.19 -42.42
N LYS A 545 -16.80 28.43 -42.41
CA LYS A 545 -16.16 29.57 -41.75
C LYS A 545 -16.31 29.45 -40.23
N LEU A 546 -15.47 28.65 -39.59
CA LEU A 546 -15.43 28.57 -38.13
C LEU A 546 -14.83 29.88 -37.55
N PRO A 547 -15.39 30.42 -36.45
CA PRO A 547 -14.85 31.60 -35.76
C PRO A 547 -13.58 31.22 -34.99
N LEU A 548 -12.49 30.97 -35.71
CA LEU A 548 -11.19 30.51 -35.18
C LEU A 548 -10.65 31.42 -34.07
N GLY A 549 -10.86 32.74 -34.16
CA GLY A 549 -10.40 33.70 -33.13
C GLY A 549 -11.11 33.55 -31.78
N LEU A 550 -12.39 33.19 -31.76
CA LEU A 550 -13.11 32.97 -30.50
C LEU A 550 -12.65 31.66 -29.86
N PHE A 551 -12.52 30.61 -30.68
CA PHE A 551 -12.03 29.31 -30.23
C PHE A 551 -10.62 29.39 -29.63
N PHE A 552 -9.67 30.01 -30.34
CA PHE A 552 -8.30 30.17 -29.85
C PHE A 552 -8.19 31.05 -28.60
N SER A 553 -9.06 32.04 -28.43
CA SER A 553 -9.03 32.91 -27.25
C SER A 553 -9.60 32.24 -26.00
N ILE A 554 -10.70 31.48 -26.14
CA ILE A 554 -11.26 30.67 -25.05
C ILE A 554 -10.26 29.59 -24.64
N ASN A 555 -9.66 28.89 -25.61
CA ASN A 555 -8.71 27.82 -25.29
C ASN A 555 -7.44 28.35 -24.62
N ALA A 556 -6.89 29.45 -25.10
CA ALA A 556 -5.72 30.08 -24.47
C ALA A 556 -6.00 30.53 -23.03
N ALA A 557 -7.21 31.04 -22.75
CA ALA A 557 -7.62 31.40 -21.39
C ALA A 557 -7.75 30.17 -20.49
N LEU A 558 -8.29 29.06 -21.01
CA LEU A 558 -8.44 27.81 -20.27
C LEU A 558 -7.08 27.17 -19.95
N LEU A 559 -6.15 27.14 -20.92
CA LEU A 559 -4.77 26.69 -20.70
C LEU A 559 -4.06 27.53 -19.62
N CYS A 560 -4.25 28.86 -19.64
CA CYS A 560 -3.69 29.72 -18.59
C CYS A 560 -4.26 29.38 -17.20
N ALA A 561 -5.58 29.17 -17.08
CA ALA A 561 -6.19 28.76 -15.82
C ALA A 561 -5.62 27.42 -15.32
N LEU A 562 -5.52 26.45 -16.22
CA LEU A 562 -5.00 25.11 -15.92
C LEU A 562 -3.53 25.14 -15.48
N SER A 563 -2.71 26.03 -16.05
CA SER A 563 -1.31 26.19 -15.62
C SER A 563 -1.19 26.61 -14.15
N ALA A 564 -2.12 27.43 -13.64
CA ALA A 564 -2.15 27.79 -12.22
C ALA A 564 -2.57 26.62 -11.33
N VAL A 565 -3.47 25.76 -11.82
CA VAL A 565 -3.88 24.52 -11.13
C VAL A 565 -2.70 23.56 -11.01
N PHE A 566 -1.98 23.31 -12.11
CA PHE A 566 -0.78 22.46 -12.11
C PHE A 566 0.35 23.01 -11.24
N ALA A 567 0.53 24.32 -11.16
CA ALA A 567 1.50 24.91 -10.23
C ALA A 567 1.22 24.54 -8.76
N GLY A 568 -0.06 24.47 -8.37
CA GLY A 568 -0.48 24.07 -7.03
C GLY A 568 -0.23 22.60 -6.75
N HIS A 569 -0.78 21.71 -7.61
CA HIS A 569 -0.61 20.26 -7.46
C HIS A 569 0.86 19.83 -7.51
N GLY A 570 1.66 20.43 -8.39
CA GLY A 570 3.08 20.09 -8.50
C GLY A 570 3.88 20.38 -7.22
N VAL A 571 3.59 21.49 -6.54
CA VAL A 571 4.25 21.79 -5.25
C VAL A 571 3.75 20.89 -4.13
N ILE A 572 2.45 20.57 -4.09
CA ILE A 572 1.87 19.66 -3.09
C ILE A 572 2.48 18.26 -3.21
N ALA A 573 2.57 17.70 -4.41
CA ALA A 573 3.19 16.39 -4.62
C ALA A 573 4.69 16.38 -4.24
N LEU A 574 5.41 17.50 -4.45
CA LEU A 574 6.80 17.64 -3.95
C LEU A 574 6.89 17.75 -2.42
N GLN A 575 5.85 18.25 -1.75
CA GLN A 575 5.77 18.26 -0.28
C GLN A 575 5.51 16.86 0.26
N GLU A 576 4.62 16.11 -0.39
CA GLU A 576 4.32 14.70 -0.06
C GLU A 576 5.53 13.80 -0.30
N ALA A 577 6.34 14.10 -1.33
CA ALA A 577 7.63 13.47 -1.58
C ALA A 577 8.77 13.89 -0.63
N GLY A 578 8.53 14.81 0.31
CA GLY A 578 9.52 15.28 1.28
C GLY A 578 10.63 16.18 0.72
N VAL A 579 10.50 16.67 -0.52
CA VAL A 579 11.51 17.53 -1.17
C VAL A 579 11.44 18.96 -0.65
N ILE A 580 10.22 19.45 -0.39
CA ILE A 580 9.94 20.81 0.10
C ILE A 580 9.14 20.69 1.40
N GLY A 581 9.51 21.44 2.44
CA GLY A 581 8.76 21.45 3.69
C GLY A 581 7.39 22.14 3.55
N THR A 582 6.49 21.89 4.52
CA THR A 582 5.20 22.59 4.59
C THR A 582 5.29 23.82 5.49
N ARG A 583 4.59 24.89 5.11
CA ARG A 583 4.44 26.12 5.89
C ARG A 583 2.98 26.55 5.88
N PRO A 584 2.16 25.99 6.79
CA PRO A 584 0.74 26.25 6.82
C PRO A 584 0.43 27.73 7.10
N VAL A 585 -0.60 28.25 6.44
CA VAL A 585 -1.10 29.62 6.59
C VAL A 585 -2.62 29.60 6.82
N PRO A 586 -3.21 30.59 7.50
CA PRO A 586 -4.66 30.64 7.70
C PRO A 586 -5.36 31.02 6.39
N PHE A 587 -5.58 30.03 5.53
CA PHE A 587 -6.27 30.14 4.24
C PHE A 587 -7.22 28.95 4.05
N PHE A 588 -8.05 28.96 3.00
CA PHE A 588 -8.96 27.85 2.72
C PHE A 588 -8.31 26.82 1.79
N ASP A 589 -8.72 25.57 1.94
CA ASP A 589 -8.33 24.47 1.06
C ASP A 589 -9.40 24.27 -0.03
N PHE A 590 -8.94 24.05 -1.26
CA PHE A 590 -9.78 23.72 -2.39
C PHE A 590 -8.99 22.90 -3.42
N ASP A 591 -9.08 21.58 -3.26
CA ASP A 591 -8.23 20.61 -3.98
C ASP A 591 -8.41 20.65 -5.50
N TRP A 592 -9.61 20.96 -6.01
CA TRP A 592 -9.86 21.02 -7.45
C TRP A 592 -9.05 22.10 -8.18
N LEU A 593 -8.71 23.20 -7.51
CA LEU A 593 -7.84 24.25 -8.07
C LEU A 593 -6.38 24.07 -7.62
N GLY A 594 -6.04 22.99 -6.92
CA GLY A 594 -4.73 22.80 -6.30
C GLY A 594 -4.43 23.85 -5.21
N ILE A 595 -5.46 24.48 -4.63
CA ILE A 595 -5.29 25.50 -3.59
C ILE A 595 -5.22 24.77 -2.24
N LYS A 596 -4.07 24.82 -1.58
CA LYS A 596 -3.95 24.43 -0.16
C LYS A 596 -3.49 25.60 0.69
N ALA A 597 -3.82 25.55 1.97
CA ALA A 597 -3.45 26.48 3.02
C ALA A 597 -1.95 26.40 3.38
N ASP A 598 -1.10 26.44 2.35
CA ASP A 598 0.35 26.34 2.42
C ASP A 598 1.02 27.49 1.66
N ALA A 599 2.01 28.13 2.29
CA ALA A 599 2.66 29.30 1.71
C ALA A 599 3.42 28.99 0.41
N TYR A 600 4.01 27.81 0.26
CA TYR A 600 4.78 27.46 -0.93
C TYR A 600 3.87 27.17 -2.12
N SER A 601 2.83 26.35 -1.93
CA SER A 601 1.84 26.08 -2.97
C SER A 601 1.16 27.39 -3.46
N LEU A 602 0.67 28.22 -2.53
CA LEU A 602 0.05 29.51 -2.87
C LEU A 602 1.03 30.46 -3.59
N SER A 603 2.31 30.45 -3.20
CA SER A 603 3.33 31.28 -3.88
C SER A 603 3.59 30.83 -5.31
N ALA A 604 3.58 29.53 -5.59
CA ALA A 604 3.76 28.98 -6.93
C ALA A 604 2.59 29.35 -7.84
N GLN A 605 1.35 29.22 -7.34
CA GLN A 605 0.15 29.64 -8.07
C GLN A 605 0.13 31.15 -8.31
N ALA A 606 0.49 31.95 -7.30
CA ALA A 606 0.61 33.40 -7.44
C ALA A 606 1.66 33.78 -8.51
N MET A 607 2.80 33.10 -8.54
CA MET A 607 3.84 33.31 -9.54
C MET A 607 3.36 32.96 -10.95
N ALA A 608 2.62 31.86 -11.12
CA ALA A 608 1.99 31.50 -12.39
C ALA A 608 0.99 32.57 -12.86
N LEU A 609 0.13 33.06 -11.96
CA LEU A 609 -0.83 34.14 -12.26
C LEU A 609 -0.15 35.46 -12.64
N VAL A 610 0.94 35.82 -11.95
CA VAL A 610 1.75 37.01 -12.29
C VAL A 610 2.39 36.84 -13.68
N ALA A 611 2.93 35.66 -13.98
CA ALA A 611 3.50 35.36 -15.29
C ALA A 611 2.44 35.47 -16.41
N ILE A 612 1.23 34.94 -16.20
CA ILE A 612 0.09 35.09 -17.11
C ILE A 612 -0.21 36.58 -17.34
N ALA A 613 -0.35 37.35 -16.27
CA ALA A 613 -0.69 38.77 -16.35
C ALA A 613 0.37 39.59 -17.10
N LEU A 614 1.66 39.32 -16.87
CA LEU A 614 2.77 39.98 -17.56
C LEU A 614 2.83 39.63 -19.05
N LEU A 615 2.69 38.34 -19.39
CA LEU A 615 2.80 37.85 -20.76
C LEU A 615 1.60 38.32 -21.62
N TYR A 616 0.37 38.22 -21.10
CA TYR A 616 -0.81 38.77 -21.78
C TYR A 616 -0.83 40.30 -21.82
N GLY A 617 -0.35 40.96 -20.76
CA GLY A 617 -0.24 42.41 -20.69
C GLY A 617 0.71 42.95 -21.76
N ARG A 618 1.87 42.32 -21.95
CA ARG A 618 2.82 42.65 -23.02
C ARG A 618 2.20 42.47 -24.41
N SER A 619 1.50 41.36 -24.65
CA SER A 619 0.83 41.09 -25.92
C SER A 619 -0.18 42.20 -26.29
N ARG A 620 -1.06 42.59 -25.36
CA ARG A 620 -2.03 43.68 -25.57
C ARG A 620 -1.38 45.04 -25.83
N ILE A 621 -0.26 45.35 -25.17
CA ILE A 621 0.46 46.61 -25.39
C ILE A 621 1.08 46.66 -26.79
N VAL A 622 1.64 45.55 -27.27
CA VAL A 622 2.20 45.44 -28.62
C VAL A 622 1.11 45.60 -29.68
N GLU A 623 -0.06 44.99 -29.49
CA GLU A 623 -1.21 45.18 -30.38
C GLU A 623 -1.69 46.63 -30.43
N ARG A 624 -1.81 47.29 -29.26
CA ARG A 624 -2.20 48.70 -29.20
C ARG A 624 -1.19 49.62 -29.91
N ARG A 625 0.10 49.35 -29.79
CA ARG A 625 1.16 50.10 -30.48
C ARG A 625 1.12 49.90 -32.00
N ARG A 626 0.85 48.68 -32.48
CA ARG A 626 0.66 48.39 -33.92
C ARG A 626 -0.59 49.05 -34.48
N ALA A 627 -1.70 49.01 -33.74
CA ALA A 627 -2.94 49.67 -34.13
C ALA A 627 -2.78 51.20 -34.18
N ALA A 628 -2.03 51.79 -33.24
CA ALA A 628 -1.72 53.22 -33.24
C ALA A 628 -0.76 53.62 -34.39
N ALA A 629 0.21 52.79 -34.75
CA ALA A 629 1.10 53.02 -35.89
C ALA A 629 0.35 52.97 -37.24
N ASN A 630 -0.53 51.97 -37.42
CA ASN A 630 -1.35 51.84 -38.63
C ASN A 630 -2.46 52.90 -38.77
N ALA A 631 -2.73 53.69 -37.71
CA ALA A 631 -3.68 54.79 -37.74
C ALA A 631 -2.99 56.16 -37.95
N ALA A 632 -1.65 56.19 -37.95
CA ALA A 632 -0.83 57.38 -38.18
C ALA A 632 -0.26 57.44 -39.61
N ASP A 633 -0.30 56.32 -40.34
CA ASP A 633 -0.15 56.23 -41.80
C ASP A 633 -1.53 56.30 -42.48
#